data_AF-A0A4Q5WVX4-F1
#
_entry.id   AF-A0A4Q5WVX4-F1
#
_cell.length_a   1.000
_cell.length_b   1.000
_cell.length_c   1.000
_cell.angle_alpha   90.00
_cell.angle_beta   90.00
_cell.angle_gamma   90.00
#
_symmetry.space_group_name_H-M   'P 1'
#
loop_
_entity.id
_entity.type
_entity.pdbx_description
1 polymer ?
#
loop_
_entity_poly.entity_id
_entity_poly.type
_entity_poly.pdbx_seq_one_letter_code
_entity_poly.pdbx_strand_id
1 'polypeptide(L)'
;MLAKLFRRRIASPVGLFNGAFFDVRTLFVLEHDELPSVSVVTDIDGGRAYAFLQERIGTLAVRTYQHTQFDHDEGKLLFTSTIYVLPGKRMIEIGAKYVEVLHAGDFGFAHGLVKELAAFRAAPREPAIGFARNGSMN
;
A
#
# COMPACT_ATOMS: atom_id res chain seq x y z
N MET A 1 -5.51 36.93 -15.26
CA MET A 1 -5.67 36.39 -13.88
C MET A 1 -6.31 34.99 -13.84
N LEU A 2 -7.17 34.59 -14.79
CA LEU A 2 -7.78 33.25 -14.82
C LEU A 2 -6.78 32.08 -14.90
N ALA A 3 -5.63 32.25 -15.55
CA ALA A 3 -4.63 31.20 -15.69
C ALA A 3 -4.07 30.65 -14.36
N LYS A 4 -4.17 31.42 -13.26
CA LYS A 4 -3.76 30.96 -11.93
C LYS A 4 -4.82 30.05 -11.26
N LEU A 5 -6.10 30.15 -11.64
CA LEU A 5 -7.17 29.31 -11.12
C LEU A 5 -7.16 27.89 -11.71
N PHE A 6 -6.67 27.74 -12.95
CA PHE A 6 -6.60 26.44 -13.64
C PHE A 6 -5.21 25.81 -13.58
N ARG A 7 -4.26 26.44 -12.89
CA ARG A 7 -2.91 25.90 -12.74
C ARG A 7 -2.91 24.95 -11.55
N ARG A 8 -2.55 23.68 -11.80
CA ARG A 8 -2.26 22.72 -10.71
C ARG A 8 -1.25 23.34 -9.76
N ARG A 9 -1.52 23.23 -8.46
CA ARG A 9 -0.64 23.68 -7.38
C ARG A 9 0.70 22.92 -7.45
N ILE A 10 0.69 21.68 -7.93
CA ILE A 10 1.88 20.83 -8.06
C ILE A 10 2.21 20.58 -9.54
N ALA A 11 3.35 21.12 -9.98
CA ALA A 11 3.70 21.29 -11.40
C ALA A 11 4.64 20.20 -11.98
N SER A 12 5.37 19.45 -11.15
CA SER A 12 6.22 18.36 -11.63
C SER A 12 6.16 17.16 -10.68
N PRO A 13 5.55 16.05 -11.11
CA PRO A 13 5.55 14.81 -10.35
C PRO A 13 6.79 13.93 -10.61
N VAL A 14 7.71 14.35 -11.50
CA VAL A 14 8.76 13.46 -12.04
C VAL A 14 9.72 12.96 -10.97
N GLY A 15 10.05 13.78 -9.97
CA GLY A 15 10.93 13.39 -8.86
C GLY A 15 10.29 12.42 -7.86
N LEU A 16 9.02 12.07 -8.05
CA LEU A 16 8.22 11.30 -7.12
C LEU A 16 8.00 9.83 -7.56
N PHE A 17 8.54 9.45 -8.72
CA PHE A 17 8.52 8.08 -9.26
C PHE A 17 9.79 7.30 -8.91
N ASN A 18 10.31 7.43 -7.69
CA ASN A 18 11.64 6.94 -7.33
C ASN A 18 11.63 5.45 -6.88
N GLY A 19 11.17 4.56 -7.76
CA GLY A 19 11.07 3.12 -7.51
C GLY A 19 10.50 2.33 -8.69
N ALA A 20 10.40 1.01 -8.55
CA ALA A 20 9.81 0.12 -9.56
C ALA A 20 8.30 0.34 -9.76
N PHE A 21 7.65 0.99 -8.79
CA PHE A 21 6.25 1.41 -8.83
C PHE A 21 6.15 2.84 -8.29
N PHE A 22 5.07 3.55 -8.62
CA PHE A 22 4.88 4.92 -8.14
C PHE A 22 4.40 4.92 -6.69
N ASP A 23 4.87 5.90 -5.91
CA ASP A 23 4.49 6.09 -4.52
C ASP A 23 3.03 6.54 -4.40
N VAL A 24 2.27 5.97 -3.44
CA VAL A 24 0.84 6.27 -3.29
C VAL A 24 0.57 7.72 -2.87
N ARG A 25 1.47 8.35 -2.09
CA ARG A 25 1.31 9.75 -1.66
C ARG A 25 1.45 10.69 -2.84
N THR A 26 2.34 10.35 -3.76
CA THR A 26 2.55 11.01 -5.04
C THR A 26 1.31 10.92 -5.91
N LEU A 27 0.73 9.72 -6.04
CA LEU A 27 -0.52 9.55 -6.76
C LEU A 27 -1.64 10.39 -6.11
N PHE A 28 -1.73 10.40 -4.78
CA PHE A 28 -2.73 11.20 -4.06
C PHE A 28 -2.62 12.68 -4.40
N VAL A 29 -1.41 13.22 -4.35
CA VAL A 29 -1.09 14.59 -4.73
C VAL A 29 -1.48 14.88 -6.18
N LEU A 30 -1.17 13.95 -7.11
CA LEU A 30 -1.49 14.11 -8.53
C LEU A 30 -2.98 14.11 -8.83
N GLU A 31 -3.75 13.32 -8.08
CA GLU A 31 -5.20 13.15 -8.24
C GLU A 31 -5.99 14.25 -7.54
N HIS A 32 -5.47 14.83 -6.46
CA HIS A 32 -6.23 15.72 -5.58
C HIS A 32 -5.62 17.12 -5.39
N ASP A 33 -4.41 17.36 -5.89
CA ASP A 33 -3.66 18.63 -5.74
C ASP A 33 -3.53 19.09 -4.28
N GLU A 34 -3.45 18.11 -3.37
CA GLU A 34 -3.49 18.25 -1.92
C GLU A 34 -2.63 17.17 -1.26
N LEU A 35 -2.06 17.45 -0.08
CA LEU A 35 -1.28 16.48 0.68
C LEU A 35 -2.20 15.56 1.51
N PRO A 36 -1.96 14.24 1.53
CA PRO A 36 -2.75 13.32 2.34
C PRO A 36 -2.34 13.36 3.81
N SER A 37 -3.30 13.10 4.69
CA SER A 37 -3.01 12.45 5.98
C SER A 37 -2.87 10.95 5.75
N VAL A 38 -1.97 10.29 6.48
CA VAL A 38 -1.66 8.86 6.29
C VAL A 38 -1.81 8.11 7.61
N SER A 39 -2.60 7.04 7.61
CA SER A 39 -2.65 6.06 8.69
C SER A 39 -2.08 4.74 8.18
N VAL A 40 -1.26 4.07 8.99
CA VAL A 40 -0.53 2.87 8.54
C VAL A 40 -0.72 1.73 9.53
N VAL A 41 -0.84 0.51 9.01
CA VAL A 41 -0.70 -0.72 9.78
C VAL A 41 0.43 -1.55 9.16
N THR A 42 1.35 -2.01 10.00
CA THR A 42 2.52 -2.83 9.62
C THR A 42 2.45 -4.20 10.27
N ASP A 43 3.37 -5.09 9.88
CA ASP A 43 3.50 -6.45 10.43
C ASP A 43 2.23 -7.28 10.28
N ILE A 44 1.53 -7.10 9.16
CA ILE A 44 0.35 -7.86 8.77
C ILE A 44 0.67 -8.82 7.62
N ASP A 45 -0.21 -9.80 7.43
CA ASP A 45 -0.24 -10.61 6.20
C ASP A 45 -0.94 -9.79 5.10
N GLY A 46 -0.13 -9.24 4.18
CA GLY A 46 -0.62 -8.42 3.07
C GLY A 46 -1.54 -9.17 2.10
N GLY A 47 -1.37 -10.49 1.95
CA GLY A 47 -2.23 -11.31 1.10
C GLY A 47 -3.63 -11.46 1.68
N ARG A 48 -3.73 -11.72 2.99
CA ARG A 48 -5.02 -11.74 3.71
C ARG A 48 -5.68 -10.37 3.74
N ALA A 49 -4.90 -9.31 3.96
CA ALA A 49 -5.39 -7.94 3.91
C ALA A 49 -5.91 -7.56 2.50
N TYR A 50 -5.20 -7.96 1.45
CA TYR A 50 -5.65 -7.78 0.06
C TYR A 50 -6.97 -8.48 -0.21
N ALA A 51 -7.11 -9.76 0.17
CA ALA A 51 -8.36 -10.51 -0.01
C ALA A 51 -9.54 -9.82 0.69
N PHE A 52 -9.34 -9.39 1.94
CA PHE A 52 -10.34 -8.64 2.70
C PHE A 52 -10.73 -7.31 2.03
N LEU A 53 -9.74 -6.54 1.57
CA LEU A 53 -9.98 -5.24 0.92
C LEU A 53 -10.62 -5.41 -0.46
N GLN A 54 -10.25 -6.44 -1.21
CA GLN A 54 -10.84 -6.73 -2.52
C GLN A 54 -12.34 -7.02 -2.39
N GLU A 55 -12.75 -7.79 -1.38
CA GLU A 55 -14.17 -8.08 -1.11
C GLU A 55 -14.93 -6.82 -0.65
N ARG A 56 -14.37 -6.07 0.29
CA ARG A 56 -15.06 -4.93 0.91
C ARG A 56 -15.06 -3.65 0.07
N ILE A 57 -13.96 -3.39 -0.63
CA ILE A 57 -13.65 -2.09 -1.23
C ILE A 57 -13.48 -2.20 -2.75
N GLY A 58 -13.20 -3.38 -3.29
CA GLY A 58 -12.94 -3.57 -4.73
C GLY A 58 -14.05 -3.03 -5.63
N THR A 59 -15.32 -3.14 -5.21
CA THR A 59 -16.48 -2.60 -5.96
C THR A 59 -16.70 -1.10 -5.76
N LEU A 60 -16.12 -0.51 -4.71
CA LEU A 60 -16.19 0.92 -4.41
C LEU A 60 -15.03 1.70 -5.03
N ALA A 61 -13.99 1.00 -5.50
CA ALA A 61 -12.82 1.61 -6.09
C ALA A 61 -13.16 2.30 -7.41
N VAL A 62 -12.77 3.57 -7.52
CA VAL A 62 -12.86 4.35 -8.77
C VAL A 62 -11.77 3.88 -9.74
N ARG A 63 -10.57 3.59 -9.22
CA ARG A 63 -9.45 3.04 -9.98
C ARG A 63 -8.65 2.09 -9.09
N THR A 64 -8.02 1.12 -9.73
CA THR A 64 -7.11 0.17 -9.10
C THR A 64 -5.83 0.12 -9.90
N TYR A 65 -4.69 0.23 -9.22
CA TYR A 65 -3.36 0.08 -9.81
C TYR A 65 -2.65 -1.06 -9.12
N GLN A 66 -2.01 -1.94 -9.88
CA GLN A 66 -1.36 -3.13 -9.31
C GLN A 66 0.07 -3.22 -9.82
N HIS A 67 0.97 -3.57 -8.91
CA HIS A 67 2.32 -3.99 -9.23
C HIS A 67 2.43 -5.49 -8.92
N THR A 68 2.69 -6.26 -9.96
CA THR A 68 2.86 -7.72 -9.88
C THR A 68 4.16 -8.12 -10.55
N GLN A 69 4.85 -9.09 -9.99
CA GLN A 69 6.04 -9.68 -10.59
C GLN A 69 5.74 -11.11 -11.04
N PHE A 70 6.35 -11.58 -12.12
CA PHE A 70 6.23 -12.97 -12.54
C PHE A 70 7.35 -13.78 -11.88
N ASP A 71 6.97 -14.84 -11.18
CA ASP A 71 7.90 -15.82 -10.64
C ASP A 71 8.10 -16.94 -11.67
N HIS A 72 9.33 -17.10 -12.16
CA HIS A 72 9.67 -18.10 -13.16
C HIS A 72 9.72 -19.53 -12.60
N ASP A 73 10.04 -19.69 -11.31
CA ASP A 73 10.16 -20.99 -10.66
C ASP A 73 8.76 -21.56 -10.37
N GLU A 74 7.85 -20.70 -9.92
CA GLU A 74 6.46 -21.06 -9.61
C GLU A 74 5.51 -20.87 -10.81
N GLY A 75 5.97 -20.26 -11.89
CA GLY A 75 5.21 -20.02 -13.12
C GLY A 75 3.96 -19.15 -12.93
N LYS A 76 3.97 -18.23 -11.95
CA LYS A 76 2.79 -17.44 -11.57
C LYS A 76 3.10 -15.98 -11.29
N LEU A 77 2.08 -15.12 -11.39
CA LEU A 77 2.17 -13.73 -10.94
C LEU A 77 2.08 -13.66 -9.42
N LEU A 78 3.08 -13.04 -8.80
CA LEU A 78 3.10 -12.69 -7.39
C LEU A 78 2.65 -11.25 -7.20
N PHE A 79 1.73 -11.07 -6.26
CA PHE A 79 1.32 -9.76 -5.78
C PHE A 79 2.48 -9.06 -5.07
N THR A 80 2.83 -7.85 -5.53
CA THR A 80 3.81 -6.99 -4.86
C THR A 80 3.11 -5.88 -4.10
N SER A 81 2.28 -5.10 -4.79
CA SER A 81 1.42 -4.09 -4.18
C SER A 81 0.16 -3.79 -5.00
N THR A 82 -0.85 -3.22 -4.35
CA THR A 82 -2.05 -2.68 -5.00
C THR A 82 -2.46 -1.38 -4.37
N ILE A 83 -2.86 -0.42 -5.21
CA ILE A 83 -3.41 0.86 -4.80
C ILE A 83 -4.88 0.95 -5.25
N TYR A 84 -5.78 1.19 -4.31
CA TYR A 84 -7.16 1.58 -4.59
C TYR A 84 -7.34 3.08 -4.47
N VAL A 85 -7.92 3.70 -5.50
CA VAL A 85 -8.42 5.07 -5.46
C VAL A 85 -9.91 5.04 -5.16
N LEU A 86 -10.34 5.70 -4.08
CA LEU A 86 -11.71 5.67 -3.59
C LEU A 86 -12.37 7.06 -3.71
N PRO A 87 -13.72 7.12 -3.70
CA PRO A 87 -14.44 8.37 -3.57
C PRO A 87 -14.06 9.12 -2.28
N GLY A 88 -14.24 10.44 -2.29
CA GLY A 88 -14.01 11.27 -1.10
C GLY A 88 -12.53 11.54 -0.79
N LYS A 89 -11.66 11.55 -1.81
CA LYS A 89 -10.21 11.79 -1.66
C LYS A 89 -9.56 10.82 -0.67
N ARG A 90 -9.77 9.54 -0.90
CA ARG A 90 -9.20 8.45 -0.10
C ARG A 90 -8.43 7.53 -1.03
N MET A 91 -7.29 7.03 -0.56
CA MET A 91 -6.55 5.98 -1.26
C MET A 91 -6.08 4.93 -0.26
N ILE A 92 -5.87 3.72 -0.75
CA ILE A 92 -5.32 2.62 0.05
C ILE A 92 -4.18 2.00 -0.74
N GLU A 93 -2.99 1.90 -0.17
CA GLU A 93 -1.92 1.06 -0.69
C GLU A 93 -1.79 -0.19 0.17
N ILE A 94 -1.66 -1.34 -0.46
CA ILE A 94 -1.49 -2.64 0.16
C ILE A 94 -0.16 -3.18 -0.34
N GLY A 95 0.77 -3.42 0.57
CA GLY A 95 2.01 -4.14 0.30
C GLY A 95 2.03 -5.49 1.02
N ALA A 96 3.11 -6.24 0.85
CA ALA A 96 3.24 -7.59 1.43
C ALA A 96 3.11 -7.64 2.96
N LYS A 97 3.45 -6.55 3.67
CA LYS A 97 3.47 -6.50 5.15
C LYS A 97 2.81 -5.26 5.75
N TYR A 98 2.17 -4.44 4.93
CA TYR A 98 1.61 -3.18 5.37
C TYR A 98 0.40 -2.79 4.55
N VAL A 99 -0.43 -1.93 5.15
CA VAL A 99 -1.42 -1.15 4.42
C VAL A 99 -1.29 0.31 4.85
N GLU A 100 -1.24 1.21 3.87
CA GLU A 100 -1.37 2.65 4.07
C GLU A 100 -2.76 3.12 3.65
N VAL A 101 -3.40 3.91 4.49
CA VAL A 101 -4.69 4.54 4.21
C VAL A 101 -4.49 6.05 4.17
N LEU A 102 -4.67 6.63 3.00
CA LEU A 102 -4.50 8.05 2.73
C LEU A 102 -5.87 8.73 2.66
N HIS A 103 -5.99 9.92 3.25
CA HIS A 103 -7.23 10.67 3.26
C HIS A 103 -7.02 12.19 3.36
N ALA A 104 -7.96 12.97 2.85
CA ALA A 104 -8.05 14.41 3.05
C ALA A 104 -9.06 14.75 4.18
N GLY A 105 -8.66 14.50 5.43
CA GLY A 105 -9.45 14.87 6.62
C GLY A 105 -10.39 13.80 7.19
N ASP A 106 -10.60 12.68 6.49
CA ASP A 106 -11.42 11.57 7.01
C ASP A 106 -10.65 10.57 7.89
N PHE A 107 -10.28 11.03 9.10
CA PHE A 107 -9.59 10.17 10.07
C PHE A 107 -10.47 9.02 10.56
N GLY A 108 -11.80 9.21 10.63
CA GLY A 108 -12.71 8.17 11.11
C GLY A 108 -12.72 6.94 10.21
N PHE A 109 -12.78 7.14 8.89
CA PHE A 109 -12.61 6.07 7.91
C PHE A 109 -11.26 5.38 8.05
N ALA A 110 -10.17 6.16 8.07
CA ALA A 110 -8.82 5.60 8.11
C ALA A 110 -8.57 4.80 9.39
N HIS A 111 -8.99 5.34 10.55
CA HIS A 111 -8.88 4.68 11.84
C HIS A 111 -9.68 3.37 11.90
N GLY A 112 -10.94 3.40 11.46
CA GLY A 112 -11.79 2.20 11.44
C GLY A 112 -11.17 1.09 10.59
N LEU A 113 -10.75 1.45 9.37
CA LEU A 113 -10.15 0.48 8.45
C LEU A 113 -8.84 -0.10 8.99
N VAL A 114 -7.94 0.74 9.51
CA VAL A 114 -6.67 0.29 10.13
C VAL A 114 -6.92 -0.65 11.30
N LYS A 115 -7.92 -0.38 12.15
CA LYS A 115 -8.28 -1.24 13.28
C LYS A 115 -8.74 -2.62 12.84
N GLU A 116 -9.51 -2.69 11.76
CA GLU A 116 -9.95 -3.97 11.19
C GLU A 116 -8.77 -4.72 10.56
N LEU A 117 -7.91 -4.01 9.83
CA LEU A 117 -6.72 -4.60 9.21
C LEU A 117 -5.69 -5.11 10.23
N ALA A 118 -5.64 -4.54 11.43
CA ALA A 118 -4.78 -5.02 12.51
C ALA A 118 -5.08 -6.47 12.92
N ALA A 119 -6.28 -6.99 12.63
CA ALA A 119 -6.62 -8.40 12.85
C ALA A 119 -5.82 -9.36 11.96
N PHE A 120 -5.19 -8.87 10.89
CA PHE A 120 -4.36 -9.67 9.98
C PHE A 120 -2.89 -9.68 10.38
N ARG A 121 -2.55 -9.36 11.64
CA ARG A 121 -1.17 -9.42 12.14
C ARG A 121 -0.52 -10.73 11.75
N ALA A 122 0.65 -10.64 11.11
CA ALA A 122 1.42 -11.80 10.71
C ALA A 122 1.79 -12.61 11.96
N ALA A 123 1.68 -13.94 11.88
CA ALA A 123 2.15 -14.80 12.96
C ALA A 123 3.64 -14.50 13.21
N PRO A 124 4.09 -14.48 14.48
CA PRO A 124 5.51 -14.37 14.77
C PRO A 124 6.25 -15.49 14.03
N ARG A 125 7.22 -15.15 13.20
CA ARG A 125 8.15 -16.14 12.64
C ARG A 125 8.83 -16.80 13.82
N GLU A 126 8.70 -18.12 13.96
CA GLU A 126 9.53 -18.87 14.90
C GLU A 126 10.99 -18.48 14.64
N PRO A 127 11.78 -18.14 15.67
CA PRO A 127 13.19 -17.87 15.47
C PRO A 127 13.79 -19.11 14.84
N ALA A 128 14.38 -18.96 13.65
CA ALA A 128 15.10 -20.05 13.00
C ALA A 128 16.15 -20.54 14.01
N ILE A 129 15.93 -21.74 14.57
CA ILE A 129 16.87 -22.38 15.48
C ILE A 129 18.12 -22.64 14.65
N GLY A 130 19.09 -21.73 14.76
CA GLY A 130 20.38 -21.85 14.11
C GLY A 130 21.11 -23.04 14.72
N PHE A 131 21.13 -24.17 14.01
CA PHE A 131 22.04 -25.25 14.35
C PHE A 131 23.47 -24.76 14.10
N ALA A 132 24.14 -24.34 15.17
CA ALA A 132 25.59 -24.16 15.17
C ALA A 132 26.21 -25.51 14.77
N ARG A 133 26.88 -25.54 13.62
CA ARG A 133 27.75 -26.66 13.24
C ARG A 133 28.89 -26.68 14.27
N ASN A 134 28.84 -27.61 15.22
CA ASN A 134 30.01 -27.95 16.02
C ASN A 134 31.12 -28.38 15.06
N GLY A 135 32.21 -27.61 15.04
CA GLY A 135 33.44 -28.03 14.40
C GLY A 135 33.96 -29.28 15.10
N SER A 136 33.98 -30.41 14.42
CA SER A 136 34.87 -31.51 14.76
C SER A 136 36.12 -31.36 13.91
N MET A 137 37.17 -30.84 14.54
CA MET A 137 38.54 -31.16 14.14
C MET A 137 38.74 -32.68 14.22
N ASN A 138 39.28 -33.26 13.15
CA ASN A 138 40.32 -34.28 13.18
C ASN A 138 41.02 -34.29 11.83
#